data_AF-A0A2G5HUX0-F1
#
_entry.id   AF-A0A2G5HUX0-F1
#
_cell.length_a   1.000
_cell.length_b   1.000
_cell.length_c   1.000
_cell.angle_alpha   90.00
_cell.angle_beta   90.00
_cell.angle_gamma   90.00
#
_symmetry.space_group_name_H-M   'P 1'
#
loop_
_entity.id
_entity.type
_entity.pdbx_description
1 polymer ?
#
loop_
_entity_poly.entity_id
_entity_poly.type
_entity_poly.pdbx_seq_one_letter_code
_entity_poly.pdbx_strand_id
1 'polypeptide(L)'
;MSFQADVQRYVEEAGRTIEQYLPQDRNSRLLLAGGAATVAGIVLFPLAHHFYLGRQLVHTHPSTGSLWASVECGEIENVPKDLTENAKAYRTVHDKVTKHIKDVTIGLSADLEADFTGLLRNNFIQHNRTPAGWFVWLAYGSARQRESFKTDYINNLSFVKGDLVNGAYEVVKRTPLRVELAIRPPAQLDAVKGLLVISLRPRNEGATLSSETIQWTERNSGIVLPLERWLGKFLHDLSARWVTLSGAQYLRGLASDHVL
;
A
#
# COMPACT_ATOMS: atom_id res chain seq x y z
N MET A 1 -3.14 1.35 -39.77
CA MET A 1 -4.05 2.34 -39.16
C MET A 1 -3.52 2.66 -37.78
N SER A 2 -3.49 3.93 -37.38
CA SER A 2 -2.93 4.34 -36.08
C SER A 2 -3.95 4.09 -34.97
N PHE A 3 -3.48 3.63 -33.80
CA PHE A 3 -4.28 3.44 -32.58
C PHE A 3 -5.21 4.62 -32.27
N GLN A 4 -4.76 5.84 -32.58
CA GLN A 4 -5.49 7.07 -32.40
C GLN A 4 -6.74 7.18 -33.30
N ALA A 5 -6.67 6.72 -34.55
CA ALA A 5 -7.80 6.72 -35.47
C ALA A 5 -8.88 5.70 -35.06
N ASP A 6 -8.46 4.54 -34.54
CA ASP A 6 -9.39 3.53 -34.03
C ASP A 6 -10.10 4.00 -32.76
N VAL A 7 -9.36 4.59 -31.81
CA VAL A 7 -9.95 5.16 -30.59
C VAL A 7 -10.97 6.25 -30.92
N GLN A 8 -10.64 7.14 -31.86
CA GLN A 8 -11.53 8.24 -32.25
C GLN A 8 -12.83 7.73 -32.89
N ARG A 9 -12.75 6.69 -33.74
CA ARG A 9 -13.92 6.02 -34.29
C ARG A 9 -14.81 5.41 -33.20
N TYR A 10 -14.23 4.71 -32.23
CA TYR A 10 -15.00 4.11 -31.13
C TYR A 10 -15.66 5.17 -30.23
N VAL A 11 -15.01 6.31 -30.01
CA VAL A 11 -15.58 7.43 -29.25
C VAL A 11 -16.77 8.05 -29.99
N GLU A 12 -16.65 8.27 -31.31
CA GLU A 12 -17.74 8.81 -32.13
C GLU A 12 -18.94 7.86 -32.23
N GLU A 13 -18.68 6.55 -32.37
CA GLU A 13 -19.72 5.53 -32.43
C GLU A 13 -20.45 5.41 -31.09
N ALA A 14 -19.71 5.37 -29.98
CA ALA A 14 -20.29 5.41 -28.64
C ALA A 14 -21.10 6.70 -28.39
N GLY A 15 -20.59 7.86 -28.85
CA GLY A 15 -21.29 9.13 -28.74
C GLY A 15 -22.65 9.13 -29.44
N ARG A 16 -22.69 8.66 -30.69
CA ARG A 16 -23.94 8.54 -31.46
C ARG A 16 -24.94 7.57 -30.83
N THR A 17 -24.46 6.43 -30.34
CA THR A 17 -25.32 5.47 -29.64
C THR A 17 -25.88 6.08 -28.36
N ILE A 18 -25.06 6.76 -27.55
CA ILE A 18 -25.51 7.41 -26.32
C ILE A 18 -26.57 8.48 -26.62
N GLU A 19 -26.37 9.31 -27.64
CA GLU A 19 -27.33 10.35 -28.04
C GLU A 19 -28.71 9.80 -28.41
N GLN A 20 -28.78 8.60 -29.01
CA GLN A 20 -30.06 7.95 -29.35
C GLN A 20 -30.84 7.50 -28.12
N TYR A 21 -30.16 7.21 -27.01
CA TYR A 21 -30.78 6.76 -25.76
C TYR A 21 -30.92 7.88 -24.71
N LEU A 22 -30.45 9.10 -25.00
CA LEU A 22 -30.58 10.23 -24.09
C LEU A 22 -32.02 10.78 -24.10
N PRO A 23 -32.62 11.02 -22.93
CA PRO A 23 -33.92 11.69 -22.82
C PRO A 23 -33.92 13.03 -23.55
N GLN A 24 -35.04 13.45 -24.14
CA GLN A 24 -35.14 14.75 -24.81
C GLN A 24 -35.20 15.92 -23.83
N ASP A 25 -35.65 15.67 -22.59
CA ASP A 25 -35.79 16.71 -21.60
C ASP A 25 -34.43 17.12 -21.00
N ARG A 26 -34.26 18.44 -20.82
CA ARG A 26 -33.02 19.04 -20.35
C ARG A 26 -32.64 18.58 -18.93
N ASN A 27 -33.61 18.35 -18.05
CA ASN A 27 -33.35 18.03 -16.65
C ASN A 27 -32.83 16.61 -16.48
N SER A 28 -33.37 15.63 -17.21
CA SER A 28 -32.88 14.25 -17.22
C SER A 28 -31.51 14.16 -17.89
N ARG A 29 -31.22 14.97 -18.93
CA ARG A 29 -29.87 15.06 -19.50
C ARG A 29 -28.86 15.59 -18.48
N LEU A 30 -29.21 16.62 -17.71
CA LEU A 30 -28.35 17.15 -16.65
C LEU A 30 -28.14 16.14 -15.53
N LEU A 31 -29.18 15.41 -15.13
CA LEU A 31 -29.07 14.34 -14.13
C LEU A 31 -28.22 13.16 -14.62
N LEU A 32 -28.38 12.75 -15.88
CA LEU A 32 -27.56 11.69 -16.50
C LEU A 32 -26.12 12.14 -16.69
N ALA A 33 -25.87 13.37 -17.13
CA ALA A 33 -24.52 13.92 -17.24
C ALA A 33 -23.85 14.03 -15.86
N GLY A 34 -24.58 14.50 -14.84
CA GLY A 34 -24.10 14.52 -13.46
C GLY A 34 -23.83 13.12 -12.92
N GLY A 35 -24.72 12.16 -13.18
CA GLY A 35 -24.57 10.75 -12.81
C GLY A 35 -23.38 10.09 -13.51
N ALA A 36 -23.23 10.29 -14.83
CA ALA A 36 -22.11 9.78 -15.61
C ALA A 36 -20.78 10.40 -15.19
N ALA A 37 -20.73 11.71 -14.95
CA ALA A 37 -19.55 12.39 -14.41
C ALA A 37 -19.18 11.87 -13.02
N THR A 38 -20.18 11.56 -12.19
CA THR A 38 -19.97 10.97 -10.85
C THR A 38 -19.42 9.54 -10.96
N VAL A 39 -19.98 8.70 -11.83
CA VAL A 39 -19.46 7.34 -12.08
C VAL A 39 -18.05 7.39 -12.67
N ALA A 40 -17.80 8.29 -13.62
CA ALA A 40 -16.47 8.52 -14.17
C ALA A 40 -15.48 8.97 -13.07
N GLY A 41 -15.89 9.88 -12.19
CA GLY A 41 -15.08 10.31 -11.06
C GLY A 41 -14.81 9.20 -10.04
N ILE A 42 -15.79 8.36 -9.72
CA ILE A 42 -15.64 7.31 -8.71
C ILE A 42 -14.88 6.09 -9.25
N VAL A 43 -15.02 5.77 -10.54
CA VAL A 43 -14.44 4.56 -11.13
C VAL A 43 -13.18 4.88 -11.94
N LEU A 44 -13.25 5.82 -12.89
CA LEU A 44 -12.13 6.07 -13.80
C LEU A 44 -10.98 6.79 -13.09
N PHE A 45 -11.26 7.71 -12.16
CA PHE A 45 -10.17 8.42 -11.47
C PHE A 45 -9.32 7.47 -10.60
N PRO A 46 -9.88 6.61 -9.71
CA PRO A 46 -9.04 5.67 -8.96
C PRO A 46 -8.30 4.68 -9.87
N LEU A 47 -8.90 4.25 -10.98
CA LEU A 47 -8.24 3.38 -11.96
C LEU A 47 -7.07 4.11 -12.64
N ALA A 48 -7.30 5.30 -13.20
CA ALA A 48 -6.28 6.11 -13.83
C ALA A 48 -5.14 6.43 -12.86
N HIS A 49 -5.47 6.77 -11.62
CA HIS A 49 -4.51 7.01 -10.56
C HIS A 49 -3.71 5.74 -10.22
N HIS A 50 -4.36 4.58 -10.06
CA HIS A 50 -3.70 3.29 -9.87
C HIS A 50 -2.71 2.97 -11.00
N PHE A 51 -3.10 3.21 -12.26
CA PHE A 51 -2.22 3.05 -13.43
C PHE A 51 -1.04 4.02 -13.40
N TYR A 52 -1.29 5.30 -13.11
CA TYR A 52 -0.25 6.34 -13.03
C TYR A 52 0.81 6.02 -11.98
N LEU A 53 0.38 5.63 -10.77
CA LEU A 53 1.32 5.23 -9.71
C LEU A 53 2.08 3.96 -10.09
N GLY A 54 1.41 2.99 -10.70
CA GLY A 54 2.02 1.71 -11.11
C GLY A 54 3.18 1.85 -12.09
N ARG A 55 3.18 2.90 -12.92
CA ARG A 55 4.28 3.16 -13.87
C ARG A 55 5.55 3.69 -13.21
N GLN A 56 5.50 4.08 -11.94
CA GLN A 56 6.61 4.74 -11.25
C GLN A 56 7.36 3.81 -10.30
N LEU A 57 6.95 2.55 -10.16
CA LEU A 57 7.46 1.60 -9.18
C LEU A 57 7.44 0.19 -9.73
N VAL A 58 8.09 -0.72 -9.01
CA VAL A 58 8.04 -2.15 -9.28
C VAL A 58 7.06 -2.79 -8.31
N HIS A 59 6.05 -3.47 -8.82
CA HIS A 59 5.08 -4.21 -8.03
C HIS A 59 5.18 -5.70 -8.35
N THR A 60 5.42 -6.51 -7.34
CA THR A 60 5.67 -7.95 -7.49
C THR A 60 4.87 -8.74 -6.47
N HIS A 61 4.59 -10.00 -6.80
CA HIS A 61 3.96 -10.95 -5.91
C HIS A 61 4.94 -12.11 -5.69
N PRO A 62 5.85 -12.01 -4.70
CA PRO A 62 6.88 -13.01 -4.52
C PRO A 62 6.29 -14.39 -4.19
N SER A 63 6.96 -15.45 -4.64
CA SER A 63 6.54 -16.81 -4.34
C SER A 63 6.93 -17.21 -2.91
N THR A 64 6.34 -18.29 -2.41
CA THR A 64 6.74 -18.87 -1.12
C THR A 64 8.23 -19.24 -1.06
N GLY A 65 8.84 -19.63 -2.19
CA GLY A 65 10.29 -19.88 -2.26
C GLY A 65 11.12 -18.62 -2.08
N SER A 66 10.66 -17.48 -2.63
CA SER A 66 11.30 -16.17 -2.41
C SER A 66 11.17 -15.72 -0.94
N LEU A 67 10.00 -15.97 -0.33
CA LEU A 67 9.78 -15.72 1.09
C LEU A 67 10.74 -16.57 1.96
N TRP A 68 10.87 -17.87 1.66
CA TRP A 68 11.81 -18.75 2.36
C TRP A 68 13.25 -18.23 2.28
N ALA A 69 13.72 -17.86 1.08
CA ALA A 69 15.05 -17.28 0.89
C ALA A 69 15.24 -15.98 1.71
N SER A 70 14.20 -15.13 1.77
CA SER A 70 14.23 -13.88 2.55
C SER A 70 14.33 -14.15 4.06
N VAL A 71 13.66 -15.20 4.54
CA VAL A 71 13.73 -15.64 5.95
C VAL A 71 15.11 -16.23 6.25
N GLU A 72 15.62 -17.09 5.39
CA GLU A 72 16.95 -17.72 5.54
C GLU A 72 18.08 -16.68 5.54
N CYS A 73 17.99 -15.67 4.68
CA CYS A 73 18.96 -14.57 4.62
C CYS A 73 18.80 -13.54 5.77
N GLY A 74 17.84 -13.71 6.68
CA GLY A 74 17.57 -12.77 7.78
C GLY A 74 16.98 -11.42 7.34
N GLU A 75 16.49 -11.32 6.11
CA GLU A 75 15.81 -10.14 5.59
C GLU A 75 14.44 -9.94 6.25
N ILE A 76 13.78 -11.04 6.64
CA ILE A 76 12.49 -11.06 7.35
C ILE A 76 12.62 -12.07 8.49
N GLU A 77 12.37 -11.66 9.73
CA GLU A 77 12.55 -12.54 10.90
C GLU A 77 11.22 -13.01 11.51
N ASN A 78 10.19 -12.16 11.53
CA ASN A 78 8.96 -12.42 12.29
C ASN A 78 7.89 -13.18 11.49
N VAL A 79 8.32 -14.00 10.53
CA VAL A 79 7.46 -14.96 9.84
C VAL A 79 7.60 -16.33 10.51
N PRO A 80 6.51 -17.04 10.85
CA PRO A 80 6.59 -18.38 11.41
C PRO A 80 7.36 -19.30 10.45
N LYS A 81 8.37 -20.03 10.95
CA LYS A 81 9.18 -20.96 10.13
C LYS A 81 8.30 -21.99 9.41
N ASP A 82 7.29 -22.48 10.11
CA ASP A 82 6.29 -23.41 9.61
C ASP A 82 5.55 -22.91 8.36
N LEU A 83 5.41 -21.59 8.18
CA LEU A 83 4.82 -21.00 6.97
C LEU A 83 5.64 -21.31 5.71
N THR A 84 6.96 -21.40 5.87
CA THR A 84 7.90 -21.65 4.76
C THR A 84 8.26 -23.13 4.63
N GLU A 85 8.42 -23.84 5.75
CA GLU A 85 8.73 -25.27 5.80
C GLU A 85 7.53 -26.13 5.38
N ASN A 86 6.32 -25.74 5.82
CA ASN A 86 5.07 -26.44 5.53
C ASN A 86 4.10 -25.57 4.70
N ALA A 87 4.60 -24.95 3.64
CA ALA A 87 3.85 -24.04 2.77
C ALA A 87 2.49 -24.57 2.27
N LYS A 88 2.33 -25.89 2.12
CA LYS A 88 1.07 -26.52 1.71
C LYS A 88 -0.04 -26.47 2.77
N ALA A 89 0.32 -26.37 4.05
CA ALA A 89 -0.64 -26.24 5.16
C ALA A 89 -1.28 -24.85 5.21
N TYR A 90 -0.69 -23.87 4.52
CA TYR A 90 -1.11 -22.49 4.55
C TYR A 90 -1.65 -22.00 3.22
N ARG A 91 -2.45 -20.95 3.33
CA ARG A 91 -2.79 -20.05 2.25
C ARG A 91 -2.02 -18.76 2.51
N THR A 92 -1.18 -18.36 1.56
CA THR A 92 -0.26 -17.22 1.73
C THR A 92 -0.40 -16.27 0.55
N VAL A 93 -0.42 -14.98 0.84
CA VAL A 93 -0.27 -13.91 -0.15
C VAL A 93 0.93 -13.07 0.25
N HIS A 94 1.81 -12.80 -0.71
CA HIS A 94 2.96 -11.92 -0.54
C HIS A 94 2.89 -10.84 -1.61
N ASP A 95 2.83 -9.60 -1.15
CA ASP A 95 2.82 -8.40 -1.95
C ASP A 95 4.07 -7.57 -1.68
N LYS A 96 4.75 -7.10 -2.73
CA LYS A 96 5.98 -6.31 -2.61
C LYS A 96 5.99 -5.16 -3.59
N VAL A 97 6.00 -3.95 -3.04
CA VAL A 97 6.17 -2.70 -3.77
C VAL A 97 7.58 -2.19 -3.53
N THR A 98 8.29 -1.82 -4.60
CA THR A 98 9.66 -1.33 -4.54
C THR A 98 9.82 -0.06 -5.37
N LYS A 99 10.51 0.93 -4.80
CA LYS A 99 10.88 2.18 -5.48
C LYS A 99 12.36 2.46 -5.31
N HIS A 100 13.05 2.56 -6.44
CA HIS A 100 14.41 3.09 -6.48
C HIS A 100 14.38 4.62 -6.41
N ILE A 101 15.21 5.15 -5.53
CA ILE A 101 15.38 6.57 -5.26
C ILE A 101 16.83 6.89 -5.61
N LYS A 102 17.03 7.56 -6.75
CA LYS A 102 18.32 8.11 -7.12
C LYS A 102 18.66 9.28 -6.19
N ASP A 103 19.96 9.54 -6.03
CA ASP A 103 20.50 10.75 -5.38
C ASP A 103 20.19 10.87 -3.88
N VAL A 104 19.78 9.77 -3.23
CA VAL A 104 19.71 9.66 -1.76
C VAL A 104 20.92 8.86 -1.32
N THR A 105 22.02 9.55 -1.03
CA THR A 105 23.26 8.92 -0.56
C THR A 105 23.09 8.51 0.89
N ILE A 106 22.85 7.23 1.11
CA ILE A 106 22.68 6.69 2.46
C ILE A 106 24.06 6.38 3.07
N GLY A 107 24.57 7.27 3.90
CA GLY A 107 25.58 6.94 4.91
C GLY A 107 24.88 6.40 6.16
N LEU A 108 25.40 5.33 6.77
CA LEU A 108 24.90 4.80 8.06
C LEU A 108 25.28 5.79 9.19
N SER A 109 24.57 6.92 9.31
CA SER A 109 24.67 7.87 10.42
C SER A 109 23.44 7.81 11.33
N ALA A 110 23.52 8.44 12.51
CA ALA A 110 22.37 8.60 13.40
C ALA A 110 21.22 9.38 12.73
N ASP A 111 21.56 10.28 11.80
CA ASP A 111 20.59 11.08 11.03
C ASP A 111 19.71 10.19 10.17
N LEU A 112 20.28 9.12 9.61
CA LEU A 112 19.54 8.19 8.77
C LEU A 112 18.45 7.41 9.53
N GLU A 113 18.71 7.05 10.78
CA GLU A 113 17.70 6.39 11.61
C GLU A 113 16.54 7.36 11.92
N ALA A 114 16.86 8.64 12.13
CA ALA A 114 15.88 9.70 12.31
C ALA A 114 15.07 9.92 11.01
N ASP A 115 15.72 9.97 9.85
CA ASP A 115 15.08 10.11 8.54
C ASP A 115 14.16 8.93 8.24
N PHE A 116 14.60 7.71 8.53
CA PHE A 116 13.75 6.54 8.36
C PHE A 116 12.56 6.57 9.32
N THR A 117 12.75 7.04 10.55
CA THR A 117 11.64 7.25 11.49
C THR A 117 10.66 8.30 10.96
N GLY A 118 11.15 9.41 10.40
CA GLY A 118 10.35 10.43 9.72
C GLY A 118 9.58 9.87 8.52
N LEU A 119 10.22 9.02 7.71
CA LEU A 119 9.60 8.30 6.61
C LEU A 119 8.45 7.42 7.09
N LEU A 120 8.64 6.65 8.17
CA LEU A 120 7.57 5.82 8.74
C LEU A 120 6.38 6.68 9.17
N ARG A 121 6.64 7.80 9.87
CA ARG A 121 5.58 8.75 10.27
C ARG A 121 4.81 9.26 9.07
N ASN A 122 5.53 9.76 8.06
CA ASN A 122 4.91 10.21 6.80
C ASN A 122 4.07 9.09 6.18
N ASN A 123 4.61 7.88 6.05
CA ASN A 123 3.91 6.76 5.43
C ASN A 123 2.59 6.41 6.13
N PHE A 124 2.58 6.34 7.47
CA PHE A 124 1.36 6.04 8.21
C PHE A 124 0.35 7.19 8.22
N ILE A 125 0.80 8.45 8.21
CA ILE A 125 -0.06 9.62 8.02
C ILE A 125 -0.70 9.59 6.62
N GLN A 126 0.08 9.28 5.58
CA GLN A 126 -0.43 9.20 4.20
C GLN A 126 -1.38 8.02 4.02
N HIS A 127 -1.14 6.89 4.69
CA HIS A 127 -2.06 5.76 4.71
C HIS A 127 -3.45 6.17 5.24
N ASN A 128 -3.52 7.05 6.24
CA ASN A 128 -4.80 7.51 6.79
C ASN A 128 -5.63 8.36 5.83
N ARG A 129 -5.02 8.79 4.71
CA ARG A 129 -5.69 9.52 3.62
C ARG A 129 -6.13 8.59 2.49
N THR A 130 -5.81 7.30 2.54
CA THR A 130 -6.24 6.35 1.51
C THR A 130 -7.57 5.71 1.88
N PRO A 131 -8.35 5.24 0.89
CA PRO A 131 -9.57 4.50 1.19
C PRO A 131 -9.30 3.24 2.03
N ALA A 132 -8.16 2.56 1.84
CA ALA A 132 -7.80 1.41 2.68
C ALA A 132 -7.66 1.82 4.15
N GLY A 133 -6.97 2.94 4.44
CA GLY A 133 -6.85 3.46 5.81
C GLY A 133 -8.21 3.79 6.44
N TRP A 134 -9.16 4.31 5.67
CA TRP A 134 -10.52 4.55 6.15
C TRP A 134 -11.27 3.27 6.48
N PHE A 135 -11.16 2.22 5.65
CA PHE A 135 -11.75 0.92 5.93
C PHE A 135 -11.18 0.30 7.22
N VAL A 136 -9.86 0.40 7.40
CA VAL A 136 -9.18 -0.06 8.62
C VAL A 136 -9.68 0.74 9.83
N TRP A 137 -9.76 2.07 9.73
CA TRP A 137 -10.28 2.93 10.79
C TRP A 137 -11.74 2.61 11.17
N LEU A 138 -12.61 2.37 10.18
CA LEU A 138 -14.01 2.00 10.41
C LEU A 138 -14.14 0.62 11.08
N ALA A 139 -13.26 -0.31 10.75
CA ALA A 139 -13.28 -1.67 11.31
C ALA A 139 -12.87 -1.71 12.80
N TYR A 140 -12.11 -0.73 13.28
CA TYR A 140 -11.72 -0.65 14.69
C TYR A 140 -12.63 0.29 15.50
N GLY A 141 -13.30 -0.28 16.51
CA GLY A 141 -14.25 0.43 17.34
C GLY A 141 -13.67 1.06 18.61
N SER A 142 -12.50 0.61 19.10
CA SER A 142 -11.98 1.06 20.39
C SER A 142 -11.33 2.45 20.30
N ALA A 143 -11.48 3.26 21.36
CA ALA A 143 -10.90 4.60 21.45
C ALA A 143 -9.37 4.59 21.28
N ARG A 144 -8.69 3.62 21.90
CA ARG A 144 -7.24 3.43 21.80
C ARG A 144 -6.78 3.12 20.37
N GLN A 145 -7.51 2.29 19.63
CA GLN A 145 -7.17 1.99 18.23
C GLN A 145 -7.36 3.23 17.34
N ARG A 146 -8.46 3.96 17.51
CA ARG A 146 -8.73 5.17 16.72
C ARG A 146 -7.75 6.31 17.02
N GLU A 147 -7.28 6.41 18.26
CA GLU A 147 -6.27 7.40 18.63
C GLU A 147 -4.96 7.20 17.86
N SER A 148 -4.57 5.96 17.59
CA SER A 148 -3.35 5.66 16.84
C SER A 148 -3.36 6.06 15.34
N PHE A 149 -4.46 6.64 14.85
CA PHE A 149 -4.57 7.26 13.53
C PHE A 149 -4.30 8.78 13.55
N LYS A 150 -4.27 9.41 14.73
CA LYS A 150 -4.04 10.86 14.83
C LYS A 150 -2.61 11.19 14.43
N THR A 151 -2.45 12.28 13.68
CA THR A 151 -1.13 12.79 13.25
C THR A 151 -0.19 13.00 14.43
N ASP A 152 -0.67 13.61 15.52
CA ASP A 152 0.15 13.87 16.71
C ASP A 152 0.61 12.59 17.39
N TYR A 153 -0.25 11.57 17.43
CA TYR A 153 0.11 10.26 17.95
C TYR A 153 1.23 9.65 17.11
N ILE A 154 1.07 9.63 15.78
CA ILE A 154 2.07 9.05 14.85
C ILE A 154 3.40 9.81 14.94
N ASN A 155 3.36 11.13 15.02
CA ASN A 155 4.57 11.96 15.13
C ASN A 155 5.37 11.72 16.41
N ASN A 156 4.71 11.24 17.48
CA ASN A 156 5.37 10.89 18.73
C ASN A 156 5.90 9.45 18.77
N LEU A 157 5.58 8.61 17.77
CA LEU A 157 6.09 7.24 17.72
C LEU A 157 7.56 7.20 17.35
N SER A 158 8.31 6.34 18.04
CA SER A 158 9.69 5.98 17.70
C SER A 158 9.78 4.66 16.93
N PHE A 159 8.65 3.96 16.76
CA PHE A 159 8.53 2.65 16.12
C PHE A 159 9.46 1.61 16.76
N VAL A 160 9.46 1.60 18.10
CA VAL A 160 10.11 0.56 18.89
C VAL A 160 9.17 -0.63 19.07
N LYS A 161 9.71 -1.79 19.45
CA LYS A 161 8.92 -3.01 19.63
C LYS A 161 7.74 -2.77 20.60
N GLY A 162 6.53 -3.13 20.16
CA GLY A 162 5.28 -2.93 20.89
C GLY A 162 4.51 -1.66 20.53
N ASP A 163 5.11 -0.72 19.80
CA ASP A 163 4.40 0.46 19.30
C ASP A 163 3.29 0.03 18.33
N LEU A 164 2.09 0.60 18.50
CA LEU A 164 0.92 0.33 17.67
C LEU A 164 0.61 1.57 16.82
N VAL A 165 0.50 1.41 15.51
CA VAL A 165 0.14 2.49 14.58
C VAL A 165 -1.07 2.10 13.73
N ASN A 166 -1.95 3.07 13.47
CA ASN A 166 -3.18 2.92 12.69
C ASN A 166 -4.04 1.71 13.13
N GLY A 167 -4.06 1.40 14.43
CA GLY A 167 -4.90 0.39 15.08
C GLY A 167 -4.57 -1.07 14.76
N ALA A 168 -3.82 -1.31 13.68
CA ALA A 168 -3.58 -2.63 13.10
C ALA A 168 -2.10 -3.04 13.11
N TYR A 169 -1.16 -2.09 13.05
CA TYR A 169 0.23 -2.42 12.80
C TYR A 169 1.04 -2.28 14.10
N GLU A 170 1.42 -3.40 14.69
CA GLU A 170 2.27 -3.43 15.88
C GLU A 170 3.72 -3.74 15.50
N VAL A 171 4.66 -2.92 15.95
CA VAL A 171 6.08 -3.15 15.70
C VAL A 171 6.54 -4.41 16.43
N VAL A 172 7.04 -5.39 15.68
CA VAL A 172 7.66 -6.62 16.24
C VAL A 172 9.18 -6.59 16.15
N LYS A 173 9.74 -5.88 15.15
CA LYS A 173 11.17 -5.66 15.00
C LYS A 173 11.48 -4.30 14.42
N ARG A 174 12.55 -3.69 14.93
CA ARG A 174 13.13 -2.44 14.45
C ARG A 174 14.64 -2.59 14.35
N THR A 175 15.19 -2.18 13.21
CA THR A 175 16.62 -1.92 12.97
C THR A 175 16.71 -0.53 12.33
N PRO A 176 17.85 0.16 12.22
CA PRO A 176 17.91 1.55 11.75
C PRO A 176 17.14 1.83 10.44
N LEU A 177 17.19 0.88 9.48
CA LEU A 177 16.60 1.02 8.14
C LEU A 177 15.50 0.02 7.81
N ARG A 178 15.02 -0.73 8.80
CA ARG A 178 13.96 -1.72 8.59
C ARG A 178 13.04 -1.77 9.80
N VAL A 179 11.75 -1.89 9.52
CA VAL A 179 10.73 -2.20 10.52
C VAL A 179 9.88 -3.36 10.04
N GLU A 180 9.57 -4.27 10.95
CA GLU A 180 8.60 -5.36 10.74
C GLU A 180 7.44 -5.12 11.70
N LEU A 181 6.22 -5.07 11.16
CA LEU A 181 5.00 -4.80 11.90
C LEU A 181 4.04 -5.98 11.75
N ALA A 182 3.67 -6.62 12.86
CA ALA A 182 2.60 -7.60 12.86
C ALA A 182 1.27 -6.91 12.59
N ILE A 183 0.48 -7.48 11.69
CA ILE A 183 -0.86 -7.02 11.36
C ILE A 183 -1.81 -7.69 12.36
N ARG A 184 -2.40 -6.89 13.25
CA ARG A 184 -3.45 -7.27 14.18
C ARG A 184 -4.81 -7.04 13.51
N PRO A 185 -5.41 -8.06 12.87
CA PRO A 185 -6.70 -7.88 12.19
C PRO A 185 -7.81 -7.49 13.18
N PRO A 186 -8.94 -6.94 12.70
CA PRO A 186 -10.18 -6.87 13.48
C PRO A 186 -10.61 -8.25 13.97
N ALA A 187 -11.38 -8.32 15.05
CA ALA A 187 -11.80 -9.59 15.67
C ALA A 187 -12.48 -10.56 14.70
N GLN A 188 -13.20 -10.05 13.69
CA GLN A 188 -13.87 -10.85 12.66
C GLN A 188 -12.89 -11.60 11.73
N LEU A 189 -11.61 -11.23 11.74
CA LEU A 189 -10.55 -11.77 10.88
C LEU A 189 -9.36 -12.31 11.70
N ASP A 190 -9.55 -12.70 12.97
CA ASP A 190 -8.47 -13.17 13.87
C ASP A 190 -7.57 -14.24 13.23
N ALA A 191 -8.15 -15.20 12.51
CA ALA A 191 -7.40 -16.26 11.85
C ALA A 191 -6.43 -15.76 10.76
N VAL A 192 -6.64 -14.55 10.23
CA VAL A 192 -5.72 -13.92 9.27
C VAL A 192 -4.56 -13.32 10.05
N LYS A 193 -3.37 -13.90 9.88
CA LYS A 193 -2.14 -13.31 10.37
C LYS A 193 -1.45 -12.55 9.24
N GLY A 194 -0.65 -11.56 9.58
CA GLY A 194 0.10 -10.82 8.59
C GLY A 194 1.29 -10.07 9.14
N LEU A 195 2.18 -9.69 8.23
CA LEU A 195 3.40 -8.94 8.50
C LEU A 195 3.56 -7.86 7.43
N LEU A 196 3.74 -6.62 7.85
CA LEU A 196 4.16 -5.50 7.01
C LEU A 196 5.64 -5.23 7.27
N VAL A 197 6.46 -5.33 6.24
CA VAL A 197 7.89 -5.04 6.30
C VAL A 197 8.17 -3.80 5.47
N ILE A 198 8.72 -2.76 6.09
CA ILE A 198 9.19 -1.58 5.38
C ILE A 198 10.70 -1.53 5.54
N SER A 199 11.43 -1.42 4.43
CA SER A 199 12.90 -1.38 4.46
C SER A 199 13.45 -0.35 3.49
N LEU A 200 14.55 0.28 3.87
CA LEU A 200 15.34 1.16 3.03
C LEU A 200 16.71 0.54 2.84
N ARG A 201 17.05 0.15 1.62
CA ARG A 201 18.33 -0.50 1.31
C ARG A 201 19.24 0.47 0.57
N PRO A 202 20.42 0.81 1.10
CA PRO A 202 21.43 1.57 0.36
C PRO A 202 21.83 0.84 -0.92
N ARG A 203 22.07 1.60 -1.99
CA ARG A 203 22.61 1.14 -3.28
C ARG A 203 23.67 2.15 -3.73
N ASN A 204 24.55 1.74 -4.64
CA ASN A 204 25.70 2.56 -5.06
C ASN A 204 25.32 4.01 -5.44
N GLU A 205 24.22 4.19 -6.18
CA GLU A 205 23.74 5.51 -6.66
C GLU A 205 22.41 5.94 -5.99
N GLY A 206 22.16 5.50 -4.75
CA GLY A 206 21.00 5.94 -4.00
C GLY A 206 20.44 4.91 -3.02
N ALA A 207 19.13 4.73 -3.04
CA ALA A 207 18.43 3.85 -2.13
C ALA A 207 17.26 3.13 -2.77
N THR A 208 16.92 1.98 -2.22
CA THR A 208 15.71 1.23 -2.58
C THR A 208 14.78 1.18 -1.39
N LEU A 209 13.64 1.89 -1.49
CA LEU A 209 12.54 1.75 -0.54
C LEU A 209 11.67 0.57 -0.95
N SER A 210 11.41 -0.34 -0.01
CA SER A 210 10.48 -1.44 -0.20
C SER A 210 9.41 -1.47 0.89
N SER A 211 8.20 -1.85 0.50
CA SER A 211 7.08 -2.16 1.38
C SER A 211 6.55 -3.53 0.99
N GLU A 212 6.59 -4.48 1.92
CA GLU A 212 6.18 -5.87 1.71
C GLU A 212 5.05 -6.21 2.67
N THR A 213 3.97 -6.77 2.15
CA THR A 213 2.85 -7.26 2.96
C THR A 213 2.72 -8.76 2.74
N ILE A 214 2.85 -9.51 3.82
CA ILE A 214 2.68 -10.96 3.84
C ILE A 214 1.45 -11.25 4.67
N GLN A 215 0.50 -12.00 4.12
CA GLN A 215 -0.67 -12.47 4.84
C GLN A 215 -0.76 -13.98 4.74
N TRP A 216 -1.17 -14.62 5.82
CA TRP A 216 -1.40 -16.04 5.83
C TRP A 216 -2.55 -16.44 6.74
N THR A 217 -3.13 -17.58 6.41
CA THR A 217 -4.10 -18.30 7.24
C THR A 217 -3.91 -19.80 7.01
N GLU A 218 -4.37 -20.63 7.93
CA GLU A 218 -4.43 -22.07 7.71
C GLU A 218 -5.31 -22.38 6.50
N ARG A 219 -4.88 -23.32 5.64
CA ARG A 219 -5.57 -23.63 4.39
C ARG A 219 -7.02 -24.09 4.60
N ASN A 220 -7.28 -24.76 5.71
CA ASN A 220 -8.60 -25.31 6.05
C ASN A 220 -9.44 -24.38 6.94
N SER A 221 -9.01 -23.13 7.17
CA SER A 221 -9.74 -22.15 8.00
C SER A 221 -11.07 -21.67 7.37
N GLY A 222 -11.31 -21.96 6.08
CA GLY A 222 -12.47 -21.46 5.34
C GLY A 222 -12.41 -19.95 5.04
N ILE A 223 -11.32 -19.27 5.41
CA ILE A 223 -11.18 -17.83 5.26
C ILE A 223 -10.43 -17.50 3.97
N VAL A 224 -10.96 -16.53 3.24
CA VAL A 224 -10.32 -15.92 2.07
C VAL A 224 -9.57 -14.68 2.52
N LEU A 225 -8.29 -14.58 2.19
CA LEU A 225 -7.46 -13.46 2.63
C LEU A 225 -7.97 -12.14 2.02
N PRO A 226 -7.90 -11.02 2.75
CA PRO A 226 -8.32 -9.71 2.22
C PRO A 226 -7.66 -9.36 0.88
N LEU A 227 -6.37 -9.67 0.73
CA LEU A 227 -5.61 -9.41 -0.50
C LEU A 227 -5.96 -10.37 -1.67
N GLU A 228 -6.73 -11.44 -1.44
CA GLU A 228 -7.27 -12.29 -2.52
C GLU A 228 -8.60 -11.77 -3.07
N ARG A 229 -9.32 -10.95 -2.31
CA ARG A 229 -10.59 -10.36 -2.75
C ARG A 229 -10.29 -9.17 -3.66
N TRP A 230 -10.99 -9.08 -4.79
CA TRP A 230 -10.73 -8.04 -5.81
C TRP A 230 -10.64 -6.62 -5.22
N LEU A 231 -11.62 -6.24 -4.38
CA LEU A 231 -11.70 -4.90 -3.80
C LEU A 231 -10.61 -4.69 -2.76
N GLY A 232 -10.36 -5.69 -1.90
CA GLY A 232 -9.30 -5.63 -0.89
C GLY A 232 -7.92 -5.51 -1.55
N LYS A 233 -7.67 -6.31 -2.58
CA LYS A 233 -6.47 -6.24 -3.40
C LYS A 233 -6.30 -4.87 -4.06
N PHE A 234 -7.34 -4.36 -4.73
CA PHE A 234 -7.26 -3.07 -5.42
C PHE A 234 -6.94 -1.92 -4.45
N LEU A 235 -7.62 -1.88 -3.31
CA LEU A 235 -7.39 -0.85 -2.29
C LEU A 235 -6.00 -0.95 -1.64
N HIS A 236 -5.54 -2.19 -1.40
CA HIS A 236 -4.19 -2.47 -0.93
C HIS A 236 -3.15 -2.01 -1.94
N ASP A 237 -3.24 -2.45 -3.20
CA ASP A 237 -2.34 -2.08 -4.29
C ASP A 237 -2.26 -0.55 -4.43
N LEU A 238 -3.41 0.13 -4.46
CA LEU A 238 -3.46 1.59 -4.54
C LEU A 238 -2.74 2.25 -3.36
N SER A 239 -3.00 1.78 -2.14
CA SER A 239 -2.43 2.36 -0.92
C SER A 239 -0.93 2.09 -0.80
N ALA A 240 -0.49 0.87 -1.06
CA ALA A 240 0.92 0.48 -1.01
C ALA A 240 1.75 1.28 -2.02
N ARG A 241 1.22 1.50 -3.23
CA ARG A 241 1.83 2.35 -4.25
C ARG A 241 1.91 3.80 -3.83
N TRP A 242 0.79 4.36 -3.35
CA TRP A 242 0.72 5.75 -2.89
C TRP A 242 1.70 6.03 -1.77
N VAL A 243 1.68 5.20 -0.72
CA VAL A 243 2.53 5.34 0.46
C VAL A 243 4.01 5.20 0.07
N THR A 244 4.36 4.23 -0.78
CA THR A 244 5.76 4.05 -1.22
C THR A 244 6.26 5.25 -2.02
N LEU A 245 5.44 5.81 -2.92
CA LEU A 245 5.83 6.98 -3.72
C LEU A 245 5.92 8.25 -2.88
N SER A 246 4.96 8.46 -1.97
CA SER A 246 5.00 9.59 -1.04
C SER A 246 6.22 9.49 -0.11
N GLY A 247 6.53 8.30 0.41
CA GLY A 247 7.73 8.08 1.20
C GLY A 247 9.03 8.34 0.43
N ALA A 248 9.09 7.92 -0.82
CA ALA A 248 10.23 8.22 -1.68
C ALA A 248 10.39 9.72 -1.96
N GLN A 249 9.30 10.46 -2.11
CA GLN A 249 9.32 11.92 -2.25
C GLN A 249 9.77 12.61 -0.95
N TYR A 250 9.29 12.14 0.20
CA TYR A 250 9.69 12.64 1.50
C TYR A 250 11.21 12.52 1.72
N LEU A 251 11.79 11.35 1.44
CA LEU A 251 13.24 11.13 1.54
C LEU A 251 14.05 12.03 0.60
N ARG A 252 13.55 12.31 -0.61
CA ARG A 252 14.21 13.25 -1.53
C ARG A 252 14.17 14.68 -1.01
N GLY A 253 13.08 15.07 -0.34
CA GLY A 253 12.97 16.37 0.32
C GLY A 253 14.06 16.53 1.37
N LEU A 254 14.17 15.56 2.28
CA LEU A 254 15.21 15.54 3.31
C LEU A 254 16.62 15.61 2.70
N ALA A 255 16.91 14.78 1.69
CA ALA A 255 18.21 14.79 1.02
C ALA A 255 18.55 16.15 0.37
N SER A 256 17.55 16.90 -0.08
CA SER A 256 17.77 18.25 -0.62
C SER A 256 18.10 19.25 0.49
N ASP A 257 17.50 19.09 1.68
CA ASP A 257 17.75 19.96 2.84
C ASP A 257 19.12 19.71 3.48
N HIS A 258 19.66 18.49 3.41
CA HIS A 258 21.00 18.14 3.91
C HIS A 258 22.15 18.65 3.02
N VAL A 259 21.86 19.13 1.81
CA VAL A 259 22.86 19.64 0.84
C VAL A 259 23.03 21.18 0.94
N LEU A 260 22.26 21.84 1.82
CA LEU A 260 22.40 23.25 2.19
C LEU A 260 23.18 23.41 3.51
#